data_AF-A0A965UYN7-F1
#
_entry.id   AF-A0A965UYN7-F1
#
_cell.length_a   1.000
_cell.length_b   1.000
_cell.length_c   1.000
_cell.angle_alpha   90.00
_cell.angle_beta   90.00
_cell.angle_gamma   90.00
#
_symmetry.space_group_name_H-M   'P 1'
#
loop_
_entity.id
_entity.type
_entity.pdbx_description
1 polymer ?
#
loop_
_entity_poly.entity_id
_entity_poly.type
_entity_poly.pdbx_seq_one_letter_code
_entity_poly.pdbx_strand_id
1 'polypeptide(L)' 'MNDTTYNGWTNYSTWRVNLEVFDGHDPEGFDLDQGAYRLGKDLREYAEQLIEDTSIEGLARDYALAFLRDVD' A
#
# COMPACT_ATOMS: atom_id res chain seq x y z
N MET A 1 7.84 19.24 12.97
CA MET A 1 8.85 19.07 11.90
C MET A 1 8.18 18.25 10.83
N ASN A 2 8.03 18.81 9.63
CA ASN A 2 7.42 18.12 8.50
C ASN A 2 8.49 17.22 7.89
N ASP A 3 8.46 15.94 8.26
CA ASP A 3 9.33 14.94 7.67
C ASP A 3 8.88 14.75 6.21
N THR A 4 9.69 15.26 5.28
CA THR A 4 9.44 15.22 3.82
C THR A 4 10.41 14.26 3.13
N THR A 5 11.07 13.42 3.92
CA THR A 5 12.11 12.52 3.46
C THR A 5 11.46 11.21 2.98
N TYR A 6 11.17 11.14 1.68
CA TYR A 6 10.77 9.90 0.99
C TYR A 6 11.84 8.82 1.27
N ASN A 7 11.48 7.80 2.05
CA ASN A 7 12.42 6.87 2.70
C ASN A 7 12.90 5.70 1.81
N GLY A 8 12.66 5.76 0.50
CA GLY A 8 13.32 4.90 -0.50
C GLY A 8 13.11 3.40 -0.33
N TRP A 9 11.94 2.94 0.13
CA TRP A 9 11.62 1.51 0.29
C TRP A 9 12.50 0.78 1.31
N THR A 10 12.85 1.43 2.43
CA THR A 10 13.76 0.84 3.43
C THR A 10 13.08 -0.07 4.44
N ASN A 11 11.74 -0.01 4.57
CA ASN A 11 10.97 -0.93 5.41
C ASN A 11 10.54 -2.16 4.58
N TYR A 12 10.78 -3.35 5.14
CA TYR A 12 10.43 -4.63 4.52
C TYR A 12 8.97 -4.69 4.08
N SER A 13 8.05 -4.11 4.85
CA SER A 13 6.63 -4.08 4.53
C SER A 13 6.36 -3.26 3.28
N THR A 14 6.93 -2.06 3.17
CA THR A 14 6.81 -1.20 1.98
C THR A 14 7.38 -1.89 0.74
N TRP A 15 8.56 -2.52 0.85
CA TRP A 15 9.17 -3.27 -0.26
C TRP A 15 8.31 -4.46 -0.71
N ARG A 16 7.81 -5.28 0.22
CA ARG A 16 6.96 -6.42 -0.12
C ARG A 16 5.64 -6.00 -0.76
N VAL A 17 5.00 -4.95 -0.23
CA VAL A 17 3.75 -4.44 -0.81
C VAL A 17 3.97 -3.92 -2.22
N ASN A 18 5.09 -3.25 -2.51
CA ASN A 18 5.43 -2.88 -3.88
C ASN A 18 5.42 -4.08 -4.82
N LEU A 19 6.18 -5.13 -4.48
CA LEU A 19 6.37 -6.28 -5.36
C LEU A 19 5.10 -7.12 -5.56
N GLU A 20 4.27 -7.23 -4.54
CA GLU A 20 3.13 -8.16 -4.56
C GLU A 20 1.82 -7.48 -4.97
N VAL A 21 1.69 -6.16 -4.76
CA VAL A 21 0.44 -5.42 -4.98
C VAL A 21 0.52 -4.50 -6.19
N PHE A 22 1.68 -3.91 -6.46
CA PHE A 22 1.81 -2.83 -7.46
C PHE A 22 2.76 -3.16 -8.62
N ASP A 23 3.79 -3.98 -8.39
CA ASP A 23 4.79 -4.30 -9.40
C ASP A 23 4.16 -5.11 -10.55
N GLY A 24 4.47 -4.72 -11.78
CA GLY A 24 3.87 -5.31 -12.98
C GLY A 24 2.43 -4.88 -13.29
N HIS A 25 1.81 -4.01 -12.48
CA HIS A 25 0.51 -3.42 -12.76
C HIS A 25 0.64 -2.01 -13.38
N ASP A 26 -0.19 -1.71 -14.37
CA ASP A 26 -0.33 -0.36 -14.89
C ASP A 26 -1.08 0.49 -13.84
N PRO A 27 -0.63 1.71 -13.50
CA PRO A 27 -1.34 2.62 -12.60
C PRO A 27 -2.70 3.13 -13.13
N GLU A 28 -3.26 2.53 -14.18
CA GLU A 28 -4.61 2.83 -14.67
C GLU A 28 -5.64 2.83 -13.52
N GLY A 29 -6.33 3.96 -13.36
CA GLY A 29 -7.31 4.16 -12.27
C GLY A 29 -6.81 5.06 -11.14
N PHE A 30 -5.52 5.36 -11.06
CA PHE A 30 -4.97 6.35 -10.14
C PHE A 30 -4.74 7.70 -10.83
N ASP A 31 -5.12 8.79 -10.18
CA ASP A 31 -4.66 10.13 -10.57
C ASP A 31 -3.19 10.26 -10.16
N LEU A 32 -2.27 10.17 -11.12
CA LEU A 32 -0.83 10.29 -10.86
C LEU A 32 -0.34 11.74 -10.81
N ASP A 33 -1.16 12.69 -11.25
CA ASP A 33 -0.83 14.12 -11.23
C ASP A 33 -1.10 14.73 -9.84
N GLN A 34 -1.81 14.00 -8.97
CA GLN A 34 -2.04 14.43 -7.59
C GLN A 34 -0.77 14.38 -6.74
N GLY A 35 -0.75 15.16 -5.66
CA GLY A 35 0.38 15.17 -4.73
C GLY A 35 0.61 13.82 -4.05
N ALA A 36 1.88 13.45 -3.84
CA ALA A 36 2.30 12.15 -3.31
C ALA A 36 1.57 11.69 -2.03
N TYR A 37 1.24 12.63 -1.13
CA TYR A 37 0.46 12.29 0.08
C TYR A 37 -0.93 11.73 -0.23
N ARG A 38 -1.64 12.32 -1.21
CA ARG A 38 -2.97 11.85 -1.60
C ARG A 38 -2.88 10.56 -2.40
N LEU A 39 -1.95 10.49 -3.34
CA LEU A 39 -1.67 9.25 -4.08
C LEU A 39 -1.34 8.09 -3.12
N GLY A 40 -0.55 8.33 -2.07
CA GLY A 40 -0.25 7.32 -1.05
C GLY A 40 -1.49 6.84 -0.27
N LYS A 41 -2.48 7.72 -0.05
CA LYS A 41 -3.76 7.33 0.55
C LYS A 41 -4.57 6.44 -0.39
N ASP A 42 -4.67 6.80 -1.66
CA ASP A 42 -5.40 6.01 -2.66
C ASP A 42 -4.77 4.62 -2.85
N LEU A 43 -3.44 4.54 -2.95
CA LEU A 43 -2.71 3.28 -3.06
C LEU A 43 -2.93 2.39 -1.83
N ARG A 44 -2.95 2.98 -0.62
CA ARG A 44 -3.23 2.25 0.61
C ARG A 44 -4.66 1.72 0.64
N GLU A 45 -5.65 2.53 0.29
CA GLU A 45 -7.05 2.11 0.24
C GLU A 45 -7.25 0.98 -0.77
N TYR A 46 -6.59 1.04 -1.93
CA TYR A 46 -6.58 -0.05 -2.90
C TYR A 46 -5.98 -1.34 -2.32
N ALA A 47 -4.83 -1.26 -1.65
CA ALA A 47 -4.19 -2.42 -1.04
C ALA A 47 -5.05 -3.04 0.09
N GLU A 48 -5.71 -2.20 0.89
CA GLU A 48 -6.69 -2.64 1.89
C GLU A 48 -7.84 -3.39 1.18
N GLN A 49 -8.50 -2.77 0.20
CA GLN A 49 -9.62 -3.38 -0.55
C GLN A 49 -9.22 -4.70 -1.23
N LEU A 50 -8.04 -4.77 -1.85
CA LEU A 50 -7.55 -6.00 -2.48
C LEU A 50 -7.46 -7.15 -1.47
N ILE A 51 -6.97 -6.90 -0.26
CA ILE A 51 -6.92 -7.90 0.80
C ILE A 51 -8.35 -8.33 1.17
N GLU A 52 -9.27 -7.40 1.33
CA GLU A 52 -10.66 -7.70 1.71
C GLU A 52 -11.40 -8.50 0.63
N ASP A 53 -11.18 -8.20 -0.64
CA ASP A 53 -11.84 -8.83 -1.78
C ASP A 53 -11.29 -10.24 -2.08
N THR A 54 -10.00 -10.47 -1.78
CA THR A 54 -9.31 -11.73 -2.10
C THR A 54 -9.18 -12.68 -0.92
N SER A 55 -9.51 -12.25 0.30
CA SER A 55 -9.41 -13.06 1.51
C SER A 55 -10.71 -13.12 2.30
N ILE A 56 -10.98 -14.30 2.89
CA ILE A 56 -12.10 -14.47 3.81
C ILE A 56 -11.73 -13.82 5.15
N GLU A 57 -12.72 -13.23 5.83
CA GLU A 57 -12.55 -12.75 7.20
C GLU A 57 -11.97 -13.80 8.14
N GLY A 58 -11.04 -13.36 8.99
CA GLY A 58 -10.37 -14.19 9.98
C GLY A 58 -8.88 -13.95 10.02
N LEU A 59 -8.17 -14.87 10.68
CA LEU A 59 -6.78 -14.68 11.08
C LEU A 59 -5.86 -14.26 9.93
N ALA A 60 -5.97 -14.88 8.75
CA ALA A 60 -5.12 -14.56 7.61
C ALA A 60 -5.33 -13.11 7.13
N ARG A 61 -6.59 -12.66 7.01
CA ARG A 61 -6.93 -11.28 6.65
C ARG A 61 -6.43 -10.30 7.71
N ASP A 62 -6.63 -10.61 8.98
CA ASP A 62 -6.19 -9.75 10.08
C ASP A 62 -4.65 -9.57 10.08
N TYR A 63 -3.90 -10.63 9.81
CA TYR A 63 -2.44 -10.56 9.69
C TYR A 63 -2.00 -9.78 8.45
N ALA A 64 -2.69 -9.92 7.32
CA ALA A 64 -2.40 -9.14 6.11
C ALA A 64 -2.66 -7.64 6.33
N LEU A 65 -3.79 -7.28 6.95
CA LEU A 65 -4.11 -5.91 7.32
C LEU A 65 -3.16 -5.36 8.37
N ALA A 66 -2.71 -6.18 9.32
CA ALA A 66 -1.70 -5.79 10.30
C ALA A 66 -0.35 -5.50 9.62
N PHE A 67 0.08 -6.35 8.68
CA PHE A 67 1.30 -6.13 7.90
C PHE A 67 1.25 -4.83 7.09
N LEU A 68 0.10 -4.51 6.50
CA LEU A 68 -0.10 -3.27 5.74
C LEU A 68 -0.02 -2.00 6.61
N ARG A 69 -0.30 -2.10 7.92
CA ARG A 69 -0.15 -0.98 8.86
C ARG A 69 1.31 -0.59 9.13
N ASP A 70 2.25 -1.49 8.86
CA ASP A 70 3.69 -1.24 9.01
C ASP A 70 4.31 -0.61 7.74
N VAL A 71 3.50 -0.25 6.74
CA VAL A 71 3.94 0.50 5.55
C VAL A 71 4.03 1.99 5.89
N ASP A 72 5.19 2.58 5.57
CA ASP A 72 5.50 4.01 5.77
C ASP A 72 4.92 4.93 4.68
#